data_AF-A0A0V0TA50-F1
#
_entry.id   AF-A0A0V0TA50-F1
#
_cell.length_a   1.000
_cell.length_b   1.000
_cell.length_c   1.000
_cell.angle_alpha   90.00
_cell.angle_beta   90.00
_cell.angle_gamma   90.00
#
_symmetry.space_group_name_H-M   'P 1'
#
loop_
_entity.id
_entity.type
_entity.pdbx_description
1 polymer ?
#
loop_
_entity_poly.entity_id
_entity_poly.type
_entity_poly.pdbx_seq_one_letter_code
_entity_poly.pdbx_strand_id
1 'polypeptide(L)'
;MTFEFIQTIDKCRGHSVFATMASFIANYMNIKVLAYSNDPPKLSLRKEESRTKDFFSKSNSITRTIYVYANNLPAAILNQYTELSNLVNGVDVRITLFLEQAKFMTKAAYAIANIQAFGKHSKPFADMYARVLRNKFAASIRVWAPSDTRSKSICDRQYQLRKIVSPMQLAGSQVSRQADSAKWALIDGKNTVCFTTNDYTATDKRTPGAAVCLENAGVYNAFRRAAFNDDNNRNVDWFLVFKPPNAVSSSIIKSDANFVWAPSAQNVNLDREHSIVRTMADFIANNGDIKVLAYSDDPPNLPSRNEKSKAKGVLLVHSGADDEAAWFVHTVPKFLAHLGGYSWPAAETAKGHMFLCLSLRKTNLNSVAKAIRYQEPYIYANNLPAALLNLHNELSNLAKGVQIRVTPFLEHAKFTTKAAANIEAFGKHTKSFADMYARVLKNKFAANIRIWAPSDTRSKSICKGQYQLRKIASPMQFAGSQVSREADSTRWAVVDGKNTVCFTTNDYKVGEKKIPGAAVCLENAGLYNAFSTAALLKSPFD
;
A
#
# COMPACT_ATOMS: atom_id res chain seq x y z
N MET A 1 3.34 50.87 -11.05
CA MET A 1 3.04 49.47 -10.64
C MET A 1 4.22 48.52 -10.83
N THR A 2 5.43 49.02 -11.09
CA THR A 2 6.65 48.19 -11.26
C THR A 2 7.30 47.77 -9.95
N PHE A 3 6.93 48.35 -8.80
CA PHE A 3 7.61 48.06 -7.52
C PHE A 3 6.92 46.99 -6.65
N GLU A 4 5.58 46.93 -6.59
CA GLU A 4 4.87 45.92 -5.79
C GLU A 4 4.86 44.51 -6.42
N PHE A 5 4.96 44.42 -7.75
CA PHE A 5 5.10 43.12 -8.42
C PHE A 5 6.48 42.48 -8.16
N ILE A 6 7.52 43.30 -7.98
CA ILE A 6 8.90 42.83 -7.70
C ILE A 6 9.05 42.35 -6.25
N GLN A 7 8.34 42.93 -5.28
CA GLN A 7 8.42 42.46 -3.88
C GLN A 7 7.69 41.12 -3.64
N THR A 8 6.68 40.78 -4.45
CA THR A 8 6.04 39.45 -4.39
C THR A 8 6.89 38.37 -5.07
N ILE A 9 7.73 38.76 -6.03
CA ILE A 9 8.68 37.89 -6.76
C ILE A 9 9.78 37.33 -5.83
N ASP A 10 10.17 38.06 -4.77
CA ASP A 10 11.29 37.65 -3.91
C ASP A 10 10.97 36.48 -2.96
N LYS A 11 9.68 36.25 -2.63
CA LYS A 11 9.26 35.12 -1.77
C LYS A 11 9.15 33.77 -2.50
N CYS A 12 9.20 33.76 -3.84
CA CYS A 12 9.03 32.54 -4.65
C CYS A 12 10.31 32.08 -5.36
N ARG A 13 11.46 32.74 -5.13
CA ARG A 13 12.78 32.35 -5.66
C ARG A 13 13.18 30.97 -5.11
N GLY A 14 12.90 29.93 -5.89
CA GLY A 14 13.24 28.53 -5.58
C GLY A 14 12.19 27.50 -6.04
N HIS A 15 10.97 27.92 -6.38
CA HIS A 15 9.90 27.01 -6.80
C HIS A 15 9.91 26.80 -8.33
N SER A 16 9.86 25.55 -8.80
CA SER A 16 10.00 25.21 -10.23
C SER A 16 8.95 25.89 -11.11
N VAL A 17 7.69 25.92 -10.67
CA VAL A 17 6.60 26.63 -11.38
C VAL A 17 6.93 28.11 -11.56
N PHE A 18 7.46 28.74 -10.52
CA PHE A 18 7.82 30.16 -10.55
C PHE A 18 9.05 30.41 -11.41
N ALA A 19 10.09 29.59 -11.30
CA ALA A 19 11.30 29.70 -12.13
C ALA A 19 10.96 29.54 -13.62
N THR A 20 10.11 28.58 -13.97
CA THR A 20 9.63 28.39 -15.35
C THR A 20 8.80 29.58 -15.82
N MET A 21 7.78 30.02 -15.08
CA MET A 21 6.94 31.17 -15.47
C MET A 21 7.74 32.48 -15.52
N ALA A 22 8.62 32.74 -14.55
CA ALA A 22 9.49 33.91 -14.51
C ALA A 22 10.48 33.92 -15.68
N SER A 23 10.99 32.76 -16.12
CA SER A 23 11.84 32.69 -17.32
C SER A 23 11.11 33.12 -18.60
N PHE A 24 9.81 32.82 -18.71
CA PHE A 24 8.97 33.24 -19.83
C PHE A 24 8.57 34.72 -19.76
N ILE A 25 8.32 35.25 -18.56
CA ILE A 25 7.91 36.65 -18.33
C ILE A 25 9.10 37.61 -18.39
N ALA A 26 10.25 37.27 -17.81
CA ALA A 26 11.44 38.11 -17.78
C ALA A 26 12.05 38.36 -19.18
N ASN A 27 11.73 37.51 -20.15
CA ASN A 27 12.19 37.60 -21.54
C ASN A 27 11.03 37.77 -22.55
N TYR A 28 9.91 38.37 -22.13
CA TYR A 28 8.68 38.47 -22.94
C TYR A 28 8.85 39.12 -24.33
N MET A 29 9.89 39.94 -24.54
CA MET A 29 10.23 40.51 -25.84
C MET A 29 10.75 39.45 -26.84
N ASN A 30 11.43 38.42 -26.35
CA ASN A 30 12.09 37.38 -27.18
C ASN A 30 11.39 36.02 -27.13
N ILE A 31 10.42 35.84 -26.25
CA ILE A 31 9.69 34.59 -26.06
C ILE A 31 8.26 34.74 -26.57
N LYS A 32 7.82 33.78 -27.39
CA LYS A 32 6.44 33.70 -27.86
C LYS A 32 5.61 32.80 -26.95
N VAL A 33 4.44 33.28 -26.53
CA VAL A 33 3.56 32.71 -25.52
C VAL A 33 2.14 32.70 -26.05
N LEU A 34 1.47 31.57 -25.86
CA LEU A 34 0.02 31.41 -26.01
C LEU A 34 -0.53 30.98 -24.66
N ALA A 35 -1.43 31.77 -24.08
CA ALA A 35 -2.06 31.48 -22.80
C ALA A 35 -3.57 31.30 -22.96
N TYR A 36 -4.11 30.26 -22.32
CA TYR A 36 -5.51 29.90 -22.43
C TYR A 36 -6.10 29.45 -21.08
N SER A 37 -7.38 29.71 -20.86
CA SER A 37 -8.13 29.29 -19.67
C SER A 37 -9.62 29.15 -19.98
N ASN A 38 -10.33 28.33 -19.22
CA ASN A 38 -11.79 28.34 -19.18
C ASN A 38 -12.34 29.45 -18.27
N ASP A 39 -11.52 29.98 -17.36
CA ASP A 39 -11.80 31.11 -16.48
C ASP A 39 -10.60 32.08 -16.50
N PRO A 40 -10.56 33.04 -17.44
CA PRO A 40 -9.41 33.94 -17.59
C PRO A 40 -9.33 34.97 -16.45
N PRO A 41 -8.12 35.39 -16.06
CA PRO A 41 -7.94 36.39 -15.00
C PRO A 41 -8.59 37.72 -15.39
N LYS A 42 -9.16 38.43 -14.41
CA LYS A 42 -9.68 39.80 -14.60
C LYS A 42 -8.51 40.76 -14.83
N LEU A 43 -8.18 41.02 -16.10
CA LEU A 43 -7.17 41.99 -16.48
C LEU A 43 -7.80 43.40 -16.54
N SER A 44 -7.43 44.28 -15.61
CA SER A 44 -7.72 45.71 -15.71
C SER A 44 -6.73 46.35 -16.68
N LEU A 45 -7.11 46.50 -17.94
CA LEU A 45 -6.28 47.21 -18.93
C LEU A 45 -6.27 48.72 -18.59
N ARG A 46 -5.12 49.25 -18.16
CA ARG A 46 -4.84 50.69 -18.35
C ARG A 46 -4.78 50.93 -19.86
N LYS A 47 -5.57 51.91 -20.34
CA LYS A 47 -5.44 52.46 -21.68
C LYS A 47 -4.05 53.08 -21.82
N GLU A 48 -3.09 52.33 -22.30
CA GLU A 48 -1.91 52.88 -22.98
C GLU A 48 -1.93 52.36 -24.42
N GLU A 49 -1.73 53.29 -25.34
CA GLU A 49 -1.90 53.13 -26.78
C GLU A 49 -0.95 52.07 -27.33
N SER A 50 -1.44 50.84 -27.49
CA SER A 50 -0.83 49.84 -28.36
C SER A 50 -1.77 49.56 -29.53
N ARG A 51 -1.26 49.78 -30.74
CA ARG A 51 -1.93 49.53 -32.02
C ARG A 51 -2.04 48.03 -32.30
N THR A 52 -2.94 47.38 -31.58
CA THR A 52 -3.67 46.18 -32.00
C THR A 52 -4.94 46.15 -31.17
N LYS A 53 -5.91 46.97 -31.58
CA LYS A 53 -7.31 46.78 -31.21
C LYS A 53 -7.81 45.58 -32.01
N ASP A 54 -8.32 44.56 -31.33
CA ASP A 54 -9.25 43.50 -31.78
C ASP A 54 -9.24 42.42 -30.67
N PHE A 55 -10.31 41.85 -30.13
CA PHE A 55 -11.75 41.83 -30.44
C PHE A 55 -12.46 41.34 -29.15
N PHE A 56 -12.76 42.21 -28.18
CA PHE A 56 -13.69 41.85 -27.09
C PHE A 56 -15.12 42.05 -27.60
N SER A 57 -15.58 41.14 -28.46
CA SER A 57 -17.00 41.00 -28.78
C SER A 57 -17.59 39.95 -27.83
N LYS A 58 -18.44 40.43 -26.92
CA LYS A 58 -19.31 39.59 -26.09
C LYS A 58 -20.42 39.03 -26.99
N SER A 59 -20.13 37.93 -27.69
CA SER A 59 -21.13 37.20 -28.47
C SER A 59 -21.95 36.31 -27.52
N ASN A 60 -23.16 36.75 -27.21
CA ASN A 60 -24.21 35.97 -26.56
C ASN A 60 -24.76 34.92 -27.55
N SER A 61 -24.01 33.83 -27.78
CA SER A 61 -24.53 32.52 -28.21
C SER A 61 -23.38 31.64 -28.68
N ILE A 62 -23.35 30.39 -28.19
CA ILE A 62 -22.41 29.28 -28.47
C ILE A 62 -21.23 29.19 -27.48
N THR A 63 -21.25 28.09 -26.73
CA THR A 63 -20.29 27.61 -25.72
C THR A 63 -18.86 27.45 -26.28
N ARG A 64 -18.03 28.49 -26.24
CA ARG A 64 -16.58 28.34 -26.38
C ARG A 64 -16.00 27.66 -25.14
N THR A 65 -15.25 26.58 -25.35
CA THR A 65 -14.78 25.66 -24.29
C THR A 65 -13.41 26.05 -23.71
N ILE A 66 -12.60 26.80 -24.45
CA ILE A 66 -11.28 27.32 -24.06
C ILE A 66 -11.14 28.75 -24.58
N TYR A 67 -10.70 29.70 -23.75
CA TYR A 67 -10.44 31.09 -24.14
C TYR A 67 -8.93 31.34 -24.20
N VAL A 68 -8.42 31.73 -25.37
CA VAL A 68 -7.08 32.31 -25.50
C VAL A 68 -7.15 33.75 -25.00
N TYR A 69 -6.45 34.05 -23.91
CA TYR A 69 -6.49 35.38 -23.27
C TYR A 69 -5.18 36.17 -23.42
N ALA A 70 -4.11 35.53 -23.90
CA ALA A 70 -2.89 36.20 -24.33
C ALA A 70 -2.24 35.43 -25.47
N ASN A 71 -1.84 36.13 -26.53
CA ASN A 71 -1.15 35.57 -27.68
C ASN A 71 -0.20 36.61 -28.27
N ASN A 72 1.09 36.28 -28.42
CA ASN A 72 2.06 37.10 -29.15
C ASN A 72 2.77 36.30 -30.27
N LEU A 73 2.18 35.17 -30.70
CA LEU A 73 2.69 34.37 -31.81
C LEU A 73 2.66 35.17 -33.13
N PRO A 74 3.78 35.22 -33.88
CA PRO A 74 3.81 35.91 -35.16
C PRO A 74 2.96 35.19 -36.22
N ALA A 75 2.41 35.96 -37.16
CA ALA A 75 1.60 35.42 -38.26
C ALA A 75 2.34 34.32 -39.05
N ALA A 76 3.66 34.42 -39.20
CA ALA A 76 4.47 33.38 -39.86
C ALA A 76 4.34 31.99 -39.18
N ILE A 77 4.29 31.94 -37.84
CA ILE A 77 4.08 30.69 -37.09
C ILE A 77 2.63 30.22 -37.24
N LEU A 78 1.65 31.12 -37.12
CA LEU A 78 0.24 30.74 -37.26
C LEU A 78 -0.09 30.22 -38.67
N ASN A 79 0.52 30.81 -39.71
CA ASN A 79 0.36 30.35 -41.09
C ASN A 79 1.04 29.00 -41.35
N GLN A 80 2.09 28.67 -40.59
CA GLN A 80 2.77 27.37 -40.69
C GLN A 80 2.00 26.24 -39.99
N TYR A 81 1.26 26.55 -38.92
CA TYR A 81 0.58 25.55 -38.09
C TYR A 81 -0.94 25.76 -38.07
N THR A 82 -1.65 25.11 -38.99
CA THR A 82 -3.11 25.26 -39.19
C THR A 82 -3.92 25.01 -37.92
N GLU A 83 -3.62 23.96 -37.15
CA GLU A 83 -4.36 23.67 -35.89
C GLU A 83 -4.11 24.72 -34.80
N LEU A 84 -2.91 25.30 -34.76
CA LEU A 84 -2.59 26.39 -33.83
C LEU A 84 -3.30 27.68 -34.22
N SER A 85 -3.39 27.95 -35.53
CA SER A 85 -4.19 29.06 -36.07
C SER A 85 -5.68 28.87 -35.78
N ASN A 86 -6.21 27.67 -35.97
CA ASN A 86 -7.60 27.34 -35.65
C ASN A 86 -7.92 27.56 -34.17
N LEU A 87 -7.01 27.18 -33.28
CA LEU A 87 -7.15 27.41 -31.83
C LEU A 87 -7.16 28.91 -31.49
N VAL A 88 -6.24 29.69 -32.05
CA VAL A 88 -6.15 31.14 -31.82
C VAL A 88 -7.39 31.87 -32.34
N ASN A 89 -7.87 31.47 -33.52
CA ASN A 89 -9.04 32.09 -34.17
C ASN A 89 -10.38 31.56 -33.62
N GLY A 90 -10.35 30.56 -32.73
CA GLY A 90 -11.53 29.96 -32.13
C GLY A 90 -12.44 29.31 -33.17
N VAL A 91 -11.86 28.61 -34.13
CA VAL A 91 -12.56 27.82 -35.15
C VAL A 91 -13.18 26.59 -34.48
N ASP A 92 -14.50 26.43 -34.64
CA ASP A 92 -15.21 25.27 -34.10
C ASP A 92 -14.79 23.98 -34.82
N VAL A 93 -14.38 22.98 -34.03
CA VAL A 93 -14.06 21.65 -34.56
C VAL A 93 -15.35 20.96 -35.02
N ARG A 94 -15.61 20.97 -36.34
CA ARG A 94 -16.80 20.37 -36.96
C ARG A 94 -16.57 19.01 -37.64
N ILE A 95 -15.42 18.34 -37.42
CA ILE A 95 -15.07 17.10 -38.16
C ILE A 95 -14.90 15.85 -37.26
N THR A 96 -15.34 14.73 -37.84
CA THR A 96 -15.64 13.32 -37.47
C THR A 96 -15.00 12.58 -36.27
N LEU A 97 -13.91 13.02 -35.63
CA LEU A 97 -13.31 12.30 -34.51
C LEU A 97 -13.48 13.06 -33.20
N PHE A 98 -14.53 12.71 -32.45
CA PHE A 98 -14.82 13.32 -31.14
C PHE A 98 -13.86 12.93 -30.01
N LEU A 99 -12.83 12.14 -30.33
CA LEU A 99 -11.77 11.66 -29.46
C LEU A 99 -10.45 11.68 -30.22
N GLU A 100 -9.46 12.43 -29.72
CA GLU A 100 -8.14 12.57 -30.34
C GLU A 100 -7.05 12.04 -29.41
N GLN A 101 -5.99 11.46 -29.99
CA GLN A 101 -4.83 10.97 -29.25
C GLN A 101 -3.55 11.39 -29.97
N ALA A 102 -2.61 11.94 -29.24
CA ALA A 102 -1.28 12.23 -29.76
C ALA A 102 -0.19 11.74 -28.82
N LYS A 103 0.94 11.30 -29.38
CA LYS A 103 2.10 10.81 -28.64
C LYS A 103 3.29 11.70 -28.93
N PHE A 104 4.01 12.10 -27.88
CA PHE A 104 5.15 12.99 -27.99
C PHE A 104 6.26 12.56 -27.03
N MET A 105 7.48 12.99 -27.32
CA MET A 105 8.65 12.84 -26.45
C MET A 105 9.18 14.21 -26.05
N THR A 106 9.64 14.34 -24.82
CA THR A 106 10.28 15.57 -24.34
C THR A 106 11.63 15.79 -25.03
N LYS A 107 11.98 17.05 -25.31
CA LYS A 107 13.30 17.43 -25.82
C LYS A 107 14.29 17.47 -24.64
N ALA A 108 14.97 16.35 -24.35
CA ALA A 108 15.93 16.29 -23.23
C ALA A 108 17.16 15.45 -23.56
N ALA A 109 18.33 15.91 -23.08
CA ALA A 109 19.61 15.22 -23.19
C ALA A 109 19.83 14.11 -22.14
N TYR A 110 19.02 14.09 -21.07
CA TYR A 110 19.26 13.22 -19.90
C TYR A 110 18.07 12.36 -19.44
N ALA A 111 16.84 12.61 -19.91
CA ALA A 111 15.68 11.76 -19.61
C ALA A 111 14.55 11.98 -20.63
N ILE A 112 14.37 11.01 -21.53
CA ILE A 112 13.25 11.00 -22.48
C ILE A 112 11.99 10.52 -21.73
N ALA A 113 10.92 11.31 -21.77
CA ALA A 113 9.63 10.94 -21.22
C ALA A 113 8.62 10.70 -22.35
N ASN A 114 7.95 9.54 -22.34
CA ASN A 114 6.86 9.26 -23.25
C ASN A 114 5.58 9.91 -22.72
N ILE A 115 5.01 10.80 -23.52
CA ILE A 115 3.79 11.52 -23.19
C ILE A 115 2.70 11.14 -24.18
N GLN A 116 1.50 10.88 -23.67
CA GLN A 116 0.29 10.71 -24.47
C GLN A 116 -0.74 11.75 -24.05
N ALA A 117 -1.21 12.54 -25.01
CA ALA A 117 -2.28 13.50 -24.80
C ALA A 117 -3.59 12.97 -25.41
N PHE A 118 -4.70 13.17 -24.71
CA PHE A 118 -6.03 12.80 -25.15
C PHE A 118 -6.96 14.00 -25.07
N GLY A 119 -7.77 14.20 -26.10
CA GLY A 119 -8.85 15.19 -26.12
C GLY A 119 -10.20 14.52 -26.28
N LYS A 120 -11.22 14.98 -25.55
CA LYS A 120 -12.62 14.57 -25.76
C LYS A 120 -13.53 15.76 -25.99
N HIS A 121 -14.43 15.62 -26.96
CA HIS A 121 -15.57 16.53 -27.13
C HIS A 121 -16.70 16.15 -26.16
N SER A 122 -17.68 17.05 -26.00
CA SER A 122 -18.95 16.83 -25.31
C SER A 122 -19.94 15.88 -26.03
N LYS A 123 -19.93 15.85 -27.37
CA LYS A 123 -20.87 15.09 -28.22
C LYS A 123 -20.89 13.57 -28.03
N PRO A 124 -19.76 12.86 -27.84
CA PRO A 124 -19.74 11.40 -27.72
C PRO A 124 -20.21 10.90 -26.35
N PHE A 125 -20.50 11.81 -25.40
CA PHE A 125 -20.86 11.48 -24.02
C PHE A 125 -19.90 10.48 -23.36
N ALA A 126 -18.63 10.53 -23.78
CA ALA A 126 -17.60 9.62 -23.34
C ALA A 126 -17.05 10.06 -21.98
N ASP A 127 -16.96 9.10 -21.06
CA ASP A 127 -16.27 9.28 -19.79
C ASP A 127 -14.75 9.20 -20.01
N MET A 128 -14.02 10.21 -19.53
CA MET A 128 -12.57 10.30 -19.73
C MET A 128 -11.84 9.06 -19.18
N TYR A 129 -12.25 8.56 -18.01
CA TYR A 129 -11.59 7.43 -17.38
C TYR A 129 -12.06 6.09 -17.97
N ALA A 130 -13.37 5.85 -17.93
CA ALA A 130 -13.96 4.55 -18.21
C ALA A 130 -14.00 4.19 -19.70
N ARG A 131 -14.11 5.19 -20.59
CA ARG A 131 -14.24 4.97 -22.04
C ARG A 131 -13.03 5.45 -22.83
N VAL A 132 -12.31 6.48 -22.38
CA VAL A 132 -11.10 6.96 -23.08
C VAL A 132 -9.87 6.25 -22.52
N LEU A 133 -9.42 6.59 -21.32
CA LEU A 133 -8.15 6.09 -20.77
C LEU A 133 -8.11 4.56 -20.64
N ARG A 134 -9.07 3.94 -19.93
CA ARG A 134 -9.08 2.49 -19.69
C ARG A 134 -9.04 1.68 -20.99
N ASN A 135 -9.81 2.09 -21.99
CA ASN A 135 -9.91 1.38 -23.26
C ASN A 135 -8.67 1.61 -24.13
N LYS A 136 -8.17 2.85 -24.21
CA LYS A 136 -6.99 3.18 -25.01
C LYS A 136 -5.71 2.53 -24.49
N PHE A 137 -5.58 2.40 -23.18
CA PHE A 137 -4.44 1.71 -22.56
C PHE A 137 -4.62 0.19 -22.47
N ALA A 138 -5.85 -0.32 -22.70
CA ALA A 138 -6.21 -1.72 -22.49
C ALA A 138 -5.64 -2.23 -21.14
N ALA A 139 -5.94 -1.50 -20.08
CA ALA A 139 -5.36 -1.71 -18.75
C ALA A 139 -6.36 -1.31 -17.66
N SER A 140 -6.24 -1.95 -16.50
CA SER A 140 -6.97 -1.53 -15.31
C SER A 140 -6.49 -0.14 -14.87
N ILE A 141 -7.41 0.70 -14.38
CA ILE A 141 -7.08 2.05 -13.95
C ILE A 141 -7.60 2.36 -12.56
N ARG A 142 -6.91 3.26 -11.87
CA ARG A 142 -7.32 3.78 -10.55
C ARG A 142 -7.48 5.28 -10.62
N VAL A 143 -8.61 5.81 -10.16
CA VAL A 143 -9.03 7.19 -10.41
C VAL A 143 -9.09 8.00 -9.12
N TRP A 144 -8.42 9.14 -9.09
CA TRP A 144 -8.54 10.19 -8.08
C TRP A 144 -9.13 11.44 -8.73
N ALA A 145 -10.43 11.64 -8.53
CA ALA A 145 -11.16 12.84 -8.96
C ALA A 145 -12.48 12.93 -8.17
N PRO A 146 -13.07 14.13 -8.03
CA PRO A 146 -14.44 14.27 -7.56
C PRO A 146 -15.37 13.29 -8.31
N SER A 147 -16.31 12.66 -7.61
CA SER A 147 -17.20 11.67 -8.22
C SER A 147 -18.58 11.69 -7.58
N ASP A 148 -19.59 11.38 -8.39
CA ASP A 148 -20.98 11.24 -7.94
C ASP A 148 -21.33 9.77 -7.63
N THR A 149 -22.52 9.55 -7.06
CA THR A 149 -23.01 8.21 -6.72
C THR A 149 -23.34 7.35 -7.95
N ARG A 150 -23.51 7.98 -9.12
CA ARG A 150 -23.82 7.31 -10.39
C ARG A 150 -22.56 6.75 -11.06
N SER A 151 -21.40 7.37 -10.82
CA SER A 151 -20.09 6.91 -11.29
C SER A 151 -19.49 5.86 -10.35
N LYS A 152 -19.87 4.59 -10.60
CA LYS A 152 -19.42 3.41 -9.84
C LYS A 152 -18.10 2.84 -10.40
N SER A 153 -17.32 2.21 -9.51
CA SER A 153 -16.20 1.36 -9.93
C SER A 153 -16.67 0.24 -10.85
N ILE A 154 -15.82 -0.20 -11.77
CA ILE A 154 -16.09 -1.30 -12.70
C ILE A 154 -15.15 -2.45 -12.32
N CYS A 155 -15.69 -3.50 -11.70
CA CYS A 155 -14.91 -4.61 -11.15
C CYS A 155 -14.98 -5.89 -12.00
N ASP A 156 -16.07 -6.08 -12.75
CA ASP A 156 -16.40 -7.36 -13.41
C ASP A 156 -16.02 -7.40 -14.90
N ARG A 157 -15.02 -6.62 -15.29
CA ARG A 157 -14.49 -6.62 -16.67
C ARG A 157 -13.01 -6.98 -16.67
N GLN A 158 -12.52 -7.43 -17.84
CA GLN A 158 -11.11 -7.74 -18.07
C GLN A 158 -10.19 -6.60 -17.56
N TYR A 159 -10.57 -5.35 -17.85
CA TYR A 159 -9.92 -4.16 -17.31
C TYR A 159 -10.83 -3.42 -16.33
N GLN A 160 -10.34 -3.27 -15.12
CA GLN A 160 -11.09 -2.68 -14.01
C GLN A 160 -10.93 -1.17 -13.97
N LEU A 161 -11.93 -0.48 -13.41
CA LEU A 161 -11.81 0.92 -13.01
C LEU A 161 -12.14 1.00 -11.53
N ARG A 162 -11.19 1.44 -10.70
CA ARG A 162 -11.41 1.58 -9.26
C ARG A 162 -11.22 3.03 -8.84
N LYS A 163 -12.16 3.56 -8.06
CA LYS A 163 -11.94 4.85 -7.38
C LYS A 163 -10.90 4.67 -6.27
N ILE A 164 -9.93 5.56 -6.20
CA ILE A 164 -8.98 5.62 -5.09
C ILE A 164 -9.75 6.06 -3.83
N VAL A 165 -9.52 5.35 -2.73
CA VAL A 165 -10.21 5.57 -1.46
C VAL A 165 -9.71 6.87 -0.83
N SER A 166 -10.65 7.67 -0.32
CA SER A 166 -10.37 8.93 0.37
C SER A 166 -10.45 8.72 1.90
N PRO A 167 -9.64 9.41 2.71
CA PRO A 167 -8.53 10.29 2.31
C PRO A 167 -7.27 9.52 1.86
N MET A 168 -6.41 10.17 1.09
CA MET A 168 -5.07 9.72 0.72
C MET A 168 -4.02 10.54 1.52
N GLN A 169 -2.80 10.04 1.67
CA GLN A 169 -1.68 10.86 2.14
C GLN A 169 -0.79 11.22 0.95
N LEU A 170 -0.64 12.51 0.68
CA LEU A 170 0.22 13.03 -0.37
C LEU A 170 1.13 14.11 0.23
N ALA A 171 2.45 13.94 0.09
CA ALA A 171 3.45 14.86 0.63
C ALA A 171 3.28 15.18 2.14
N GLY A 172 2.92 14.16 2.95
CA GLY A 172 2.73 14.30 4.39
C GLY A 172 1.38 14.91 4.83
N SER A 173 0.51 15.26 3.89
CA SER A 173 -0.82 15.82 4.17
C SER A 173 -1.95 14.86 3.79
N GLN A 174 -2.97 14.74 4.64
CA GLN A 174 -4.20 14.03 4.28
C GLN A 174 -5.00 14.88 3.31
N VAL A 175 -5.34 14.26 2.18
CA VAL A 175 -6.11 14.90 1.12
C VAL A 175 -7.39 14.09 0.93
N SER A 176 -8.55 14.77 0.97
CA SER A 176 -9.82 14.13 0.62
C SER A 176 -10.13 14.35 -0.86
N ARG A 177 -10.74 13.34 -1.50
CA ARG A 177 -11.03 13.39 -2.94
C ARG A 177 -12.03 14.49 -3.31
N GLN A 178 -12.89 14.89 -2.38
CA GLN A 178 -13.86 15.98 -2.58
C GLN A 178 -13.25 17.36 -2.33
N ALA A 179 -12.18 17.44 -1.54
CA ALA A 179 -11.48 18.70 -1.24
C ALA A 179 -10.29 18.96 -2.18
N ASP A 180 -9.97 18.01 -3.06
CA ASP A 180 -8.85 18.12 -4.00
C ASP A 180 -9.35 18.44 -5.41
N SER A 181 -8.84 19.53 -5.97
CA SER A 181 -9.10 19.91 -7.36
C SER A 181 -8.22 19.14 -8.35
N ALA A 182 -7.17 18.46 -7.89
CA ALA A 182 -6.33 17.63 -8.73
C ALA A 182 -7.09 16.38 -9.18
N LYS A 183 -6.98 16.05 -10.47
CA LYS A 183 -7.68 14.94 -11.10
C LYS A 183 -6.68 14.10 -11.86
N TRP A 184 -6.54 12.86 -11.47
CA TRP A 184 -5.53 11.99 -12.05
C TRP A 184 -5.93 10.52 -11.98
N ALA A 185 -5.25 9.70 -12.79
CA ALA A 185 -5.43 8.26 -12.82
C ALA A 185 -4.11 7.51 -12.96
N LEU A 186 -4.02 6.35 -12.31
CA LEU A 186 -2.95 5.37 -12.49
C LEU A 186 -3.37 4.35 -13.54
N ILE A 187 -2.47 4.05 -14.47
CA ILE A 187 -2.66 2.98 -15.45
C ILE A 187 -1.84 1.76 -14.99
N ASP A 188 -2.54 0.75 -14.46
CA ASP A 188 -1.91 -0.43 -13.86
C ASP A 188 -1.12 -1.22 -14.91
N GLY A 189 0.12 -1.59 -14.58
CA GLY A 189 1.00 -2.37 -15.47
C GLY A 189 1.63 -1.58 -16.63
N LYS A 190 1.42 -0.27 -16.69
CA LYS A 190 1.97 0.61 -17.75
C LYS A 190 2.89 1.71 -17.22
N ASN A 191 3.21 1.74 -15.92
CA ASN A 191 4.02 2.78 -15.27
C ASN A 191 3.59 4.22 -15.64
N THR A 192 2.29 4.42 -15.87
CA THR A 192 1.76 5.65 -16.45
C THR A 192 0.81 6.35 -15.49
N VAL A 193 1.00 7.65 -15.30
CA VAL A 193 0.10 8.54 -14.56
C VAL A 193 -0.54 9.51 -15.54
N CYS A 194 -1.86 9.63 -15.51
CA CYS A 194 -2.63 10.55 -16.34
C CYS A 194 -3.20 11.68 -15.49
N PHE A 195 -2.94 12.94 -15.83
CA PHE A 195 -3.63 14.10 -15.29
C PHE A 195 -4.77 14.49 -16.21
N THR A 196 -5.92 14.86 -15.64
CA THR A 196 -7.15 15.07 -16.40
C THR A 196 -7.83 16.38 -16.03
N THR A 197 -8.66 16.93 -16.91
CA THR A 197 -9.47 18.12 -16.60
C THR A 197 -10.88 17.79 -16.10
N ASN A 198 -11.40 16.60 -16.40
CA ASN A 198 -12.76 16.18 -16.02
C ASN A 198 -12.81 15.51 -14.65
N ASP A 199 -13.92 15.71 -13.93
CA ASP A 199 -14.26 14.89 -12.77
C ASP A 199 -14.78 13.52 -13.23
N TYR A 200 -14.87 12.58 -12.30
CA TYR A 200 -15.49 11.28 -12.55
C TYR A 200 -16.98 11.30 -12.17
N THR A 201 -17.76 12.13 -12.86
CA THR A 201 -19.20 12.34 -12.63
C THR A 201 -20.02 12.01 -13.87
N ALA A 202 -21.32 11.73 -13.69
CA ALA A 202 -22.19 11.47 -14.84
C ALA A 202 -22.40 12.71 -15.72
N THR A 203 -22.33 13.91 -15.14
CA THR A 203 -22.45 15.19 -15.84
C THR A 203 -21.24 15.46 -16.74
N ASP A 204 -20.03 15.12 -16.28
CA ASP A 204 -18.81 15.40 -17.03
C ASP A 204 -18.60 14.55 -18.28
N LYS A 205 -19.45 13.55 -18.51
CA LYS A 205 -19.56 12.91 -19.83
C LYS A 205 -19.91 13.92 -20.92
N ARG A 206 -20.69 14.96 -20.58
CA ARG A 206 -21.13 16.03 -21.48
C ARG A 206 -20.19 17.23 -21.51
N THR A 207 -19.17 17.27 -20.65
CA THR A 207 -18.18 18.34 -20.62
C THR A 207 -17.01 17.95 -21.53
N PRO A 208 -16.49 18.81 -22.40
CA PRO A 208 -15.22 18.53 -23.06
C PRO A 208 -14.08 18.36 -22.04
N GLY A 209 -12.97 17.78 -22.46
CA GLY A 209 -11.80 17.76 -21.58
C GLY A 209 -10.61 17.04 -22.16
N ALA A 210 -9.53 17.05 -21.38
CA ALA A 210 -8.24 16.54 -21.81
C ALA A 210 -7.61 15.65 -20.74
N ALA A 211 -6.73 14.77 -21.18
CA ALA A 211 -5.84 14.02 -20.32
C ALA A 211 -4.41 14.05 -20.86
N VAL A 212 -3.43 14.22 -19.99
CA VAL A 212 -2.01 14.09 -20.32
C VAL A 212 -1.43 12.98 -19.46
N CYS A 213 -0.91 11.96 -20.13
CA CYS A 213 -0.38 10.75 -19.52
C CYS A 213 1.12 10.68 -19.68
N LEU A 214 1.82 10.52 -18.56
CA LEU A 214 3.27 10.40 -18.47
C LEU A 214 3.65 8.97 -18.10
N GLU A 215 4.40 8.30 -18.96
CA GLU A 215 5.02 7.01 -18.65
C GLU A 215 6.36 7.26 -17.92
N ASN A 216 6.36 7.05 -16.61
CA ASN A 216 7.55 7.15 -15.77
C ASN A 216 7.36 6.33 -14.50
N ALA A 217 8.19 5.30 -14.31
CA ALA A 217 8.08 4.38 -13.18
C ALA A 217 8.27 5.08 -11.81
N GLY A 218 9.15 6.09 -11.73
CA GLY A 218 9.38 6.85 -10.50
C GLY A 218 8.16 7.65 -10.08
N VAL A 219 7.59 8.42 -11.02
CA VAL A 219 6.37 9.22 -10.79
C VAL A 219 5.18 8.31 -10.50
N TYR A 220 4.99 7.24 -11.29
CA TYR A 220 3.94 6.25 -11.07
C TYR A 220 4.00 5.65 -9.66
N ASN A 221 5.18 5.24 -9.21
CA ASN A 221 5.34 4.68 -7.88
C ASN A 221 5.13 5.70 -6.75
N ALA A 222 5.41 6.99 -6.98
CA ALA A 222 5.10 8.04 -6.02
C ALA A 222 3.58 8.24 -5.86
N PHE A 223 2.85 8.39 -6.97
CA PHE A 223 1.39 8.53 -6.94
C PHE A 223 0.69 7.27 -6.45
N ARG A 224 1.20 6.09 -6.79
CA ARG A 224 0.70 4.80 -6.27
C ARG A 224 0.88 4.70 -4.76
N ARG A 225 2.05 5.06 -4.23
CA ARG A 225 2.26 5.11 -2.78
C ARG A 225 1.30 6.06 -2.09
N ALA A 226 1.02 7.23 -2.66
CA ALA A 226 0.04 8.16 -2.09
C ALA A 226 -1.39 7.56 -2.12
N ALA A 227 -1.82 7.03 -3.26
CA ALA A 227 -3.14 6.41 -3.46
C ALA A 227 -3.41 5.24 -2.51
N PHE A 228 -2.36 4.49 -2.16
CA PHE A 228 -2.40 3.32 -1.29
C PHE A 228 -1.56 3.53 -0.05
N ASN A 229 -1.43 4.77 0.44
CA ASN A 229 -0.63 5.00 1.63
C ASN A 229 -1.37 4.36 2.81
N ASP A 230 -0.93 3.15 3.11
CA ASP A 230 -1.67 2.22 3.93
C ASP A 230 -1.19 2.24 5.38
N ASP A 231 -0.08 2.96 5.63
CA ASP A 231 0.54 3.23 6.94
C ASP A 231 0.08 4.58 7.55
N ASN A 232 -1.08 5.12 7.11
CA ASN A 232 -1.57 6.49 7.37
C ASN A 232 -1.96 6.85 8.82
N ASN A 233 -1.26 6.34 9.84
CA ASN A 233 -1.60 6.51 11.25
C ASN A 233 -3.07 6.17 11.56
N ARG A 234 -3.66 5.30 10.73
CA ARG A 234 -5.03 4.83 10.91
C ARG A 234 -4.95 3.62 11.81
N ASN A 235 -5.71 3.66 12.89
CA ASN A 235 -5.93 2.49 13.72
C ASN A 235 -6.65 1.45 12.86
N VAL A 236 -5.92 0.39 12.52
CA VAL A 236 -6.44 -0.79 11.83
C VAL A 236 -6.51 -1.92 12.83
N ASP A 237 -7.48 -2.81 12.60
CA ASP A 237 -7.73 -3.93 13.49
C ASP A 237 -6.64 -5.01 13.38
N TRP A 238 -6.12 -5.20 12.18
CA TRP A 238 -4.91 -5.98 11.94
C TRP A 238 -4.19 -5.51 10.68
N PHE A 239 -2.89 -5.75 10.63
CA PHE A 239 -2.11 -5.60 9.40
C PHE A 239 -1.03 -6.67 9.30
N LEU A 240 -0.61 -6.91 8.07
CA LEU A 240 0.45 -7.82 7.71
C LEU A 240 1.42 -7.13 6.76
N VAL A 241 2.70 -7.12 7.11
CA VAL A 241 3.77 -6.58 6.27
C VAL A 241 4.64 -7.73 5.79
N PHE A 242 4.91 -7.78 4.49
CA PHE A 242 5.89 -8.67 3.88
C PHE A 242 7.03 -7.87 3.25
N LYS A 243 8.27 -8.23 3.60
CA LYS A 243 9.51 -7.67 3.07
C LYS A 243 10.24 -8.74 2.27
N PRO A 244 10.37 -8.63 0.93
CA PRO A 244 10.96 -9.68 0.10
C PRO A 244 12.49 -9.80 0.28
N PRO A 245 13.09 -10.94 -0.10
CA PRO A 245 14.54 -11.11 -0.07
C PRO A 245 15.28 -10.06 -0.89
N ASN A 246 16.49 -9.68 -0.45
CA ASN A 246 17.37 -8.70 -1.10
C ASN A 246 16.76 -7.29 -1.28
N ALA A 247 15.75 -6.94 -0.48
CA ALA A 247 15.13 -5.62 -0.49
C ALA A 247 15.00 -5.04 0.93
N VAL A 248 14.82 -3.72 1.02
CA VAL A 248 14.36 -3.03 2.23
C VAL A 248 12.99 -2.41 2.04
N SER A 249 12.47 -2.38 0.82
CA SER A 249 11.05 -2.08 0.59
C SER A 249 10.18 -3.23 1.10
N SER A 250 8.94 -2.92 1.44
CA SER A 250 7.97 -3.90 1.91
C SER A 250 6.59 -3.60 1.32
N SER A 251 5.73 -4.61 1.39
CA SER A 251 4.31 -4.48 1.08
C SER A 251 3.47 -4.76 2.31
N ILE A 252 2.34 -4.07 2.44
CA ILE A 252 1.38 -4.20 3.52
C ILE A 252 0.02 -4.63 2.95
N ILE A 253 -0.70 -5.42 3.75
CA ILE A 253 -2.14 -5.67 3.62
C ILE A 253 -2.76 -5.52 5.01
N LYS A 254 -3.96 -4.96 5.11
CA LYS A 254 -4.59 -4.59 6.38
C LYS A 254 -6.08 -4.89 6.38
N SER A 255 -6.69 -4.75 7.54
CA SER A 255 -8.11 -4.99 7.80
C SER A 255 -9.07 -3.97 7.16
N ASP A 256 -8.67 -3.24 6.11
CA ASP A 256 -9.55 -2.29 5.42
C ASP A 256 -10.19 -2.89 4.17
N ALA A 257 -10.97 -2.09 3.43
CA ALA A 257 -11.79 -2.61 2.34
C ALA A 257 -11.00 -3.20 1.15
N ASN A 258 -9.69 -2.96 1.04
CA ASN A 258 -8.88 -3.40 -0.09
C ASN A 258 -7.83 -4.43 0.34
N PHE A 259 -8.19 -5.72 0.29
CA PHE A 259 -7.29 -6.84 0.58
C PHE A 259 -6.33 -7.14 -0.58
N VAL A 260 -5.49 -6.18 -0.94
CA VAL A 260 -4.45 -6.30 -1.96
C VAL A 260 -3.14 -5.83 -1.36
N TRP A 261 -2.05 -6.53 -1.64
CA TRP A 261 -0.71 -6.06 -1.28
C TRP A 261 -0.45 -4.68 -1.87
N ALA A 262 -0.27 -3.69 -1.00
CA ALA A 262 0.14 -2.33 -1.34
C ALA A 262 1.58 -2.10 -0.84
N PRO A 263 2.35 -1.18 -1.44
CA PRO A 263 3.65 -0.82 -0.87
C PRO A 263 3.46 -0.16 0.49
N SER A 264 4.33 -0.50 1.43
CA SER A 264 4.45 0.29 2.67
C SER A 264 4.91 1.71 2.35
N ALA A 265 4.65 2.64 3.27
CA ALA A 265 4.97 4.06 3.08
C ALA A 265 6.48 4.31 2.93
N GLN A 266 7.28 3.59 3.74
CA GLN A 266 8.73 3.68 3.81
C GLN A 266 9.36 2.29 3.82
N ASN A 267 10.68 2.26 3.62
CA ASN A 267 11.46 1.02 3.75
C ASN A 267 11.55 0.56 5.21
N VAL A 268 11.65 -0.74 5.44
CA VAL A 268 11.73 -1.34 6.79
C VAL A 268 12.97 -0.93 7.56
N ASN A 269 13.99 -0.38 6.90
CA ASN A 269 15.23 0.06 7.55
C ASN A 269 15.22 1.55 7.93
N LEU A 270 14.12 2.26 7.69
CA LEU A 270 13.94 3.65 8.10
C LEU A 270 13.15 3.70 9.40
N ASP A 271 13.54 4.62 10.28
CA ASP A 271 13.01 4.83 11.64
C ASP A 271 11.79 5.75 11.69
N ARG A 272 11.12 5.97 10.55
CA ARG A 272 9.99 6.88 10.46
C ARG A 272 8.95 6.37 9.47
N GLU A 273 7.70 6.72 9.78
CA GLU A 273 6.52 6.60 8.91
C GLU A 273 6.10 5.20 8.43
N HIS A 274 6.89 4.15 8.66
CA HIS A 274 6.48 2.76 8.42
C HIS A 274 5.52 2.26 9.52
N SER A 275 4.49 1.49 9.16
CA SER A 275 3.58 0.81 10.12
C SER A 275 4.27 0.07 11.27
N ILE A 276 5.38 -0.62 11.02
CA ILE A 276 6.16 -1.32 12.06
C ILE A 276 6.73 -0.32 13.05
N VAL A 277 7.39 0.74 12.57
CA VAL A 277 7.94 1.82 13.41
C VAL A 277 6.85 2.45 14.26
N ARG A 278 5.71 2.79 13.65
CA ARG A 278 4.57 3.40 14.34
C ARG A 278 4.01 2.50 15.44
N THR A 279 3.81 1.22 15.13
CA THR A 279 3.29 0.23 16.10
C THR A 279 4.26 0.02 17.26
N MET A 280 5.56 0.03 16.97
CA MET A 280 6.60 -0.22 17.95
C MET A 280 7.12 1.04 18.63
N ALA A 281 6.52 2.22 18.38
CA ALA A 281 6.99 3.50 18.91
C ALA A 281 7.07 3.49 20.44
N ASP A 282 6.01 3.02 21.12
CA ASP A 282 5.93 2.92 22.58
C ASP A 282 6.73 1.75 23.17
N PHE A 283 7.29 0.88 22.32
CA PHE A 283 8.19 -0.19 22.73
C PHE A 283 9.66 0.23 22.67
N ILE A 284 10.03 1.03 21.66
CA ILE A 284 11.40 1.54 21.49
C ILE A 284 11.64 2.85 22.25
N ALA A 285 10.58 3.59 22.54
CA ALA A 285 10.59 4.77 23.41
C ALA A 285 9.76 4.46 24.65
N ASN A 286 10.18 4.97 25.82
CA ASN A 286 9.47 4.72 27.07
C ASN A 286 8.16 5.50 27.12
N ASN A 287 7.03 4.81 26.99
CA ASN A 287 5.70 5.36 27.26
C ASN A 287 5.16 4.81 28.59
N GLY A 288 4.82 5.70 29.52
CA GLY A 288 4.31 5.34 30.85
C GLY A 288 3.00 4.54 30.81
N ASP A 289 2.20 4.73 29.77
CA ASP A 289 0.87 4.13 29.67
C ASP A 289 0.89 2.76 29.00
N ILE A 290 1.96 2.41 28.27
CA ILE A 290 2.08 1.13 27.57
C ILE A 290 3.01 0.19 28.32
N LYS A 291 2.55 -1.05 28.51
CA LYS A 291 3.29 -2.12 29.17
C LYS A 291 3.52 -3.24 28.17
N VAL A 292 4.69 -3.84 28.24
CA VAL A 292 5.23 -4.71 27.21
C VAL A 292 5.66 -6.05 27.79
N LEU A 293 5.49 -7.09 27.00
CA LEU A 293 6.14 -8.38 27.16
C LEU A 293 6.66 -8.80 25.79
N ALA A 294 7.99 -8.91 25.66
CA ALA A 294 8.65 -9.22 24.41
C ALA A 294 9.42 -10.53 24.50
N TYR A 295 9.32 -11.32 23.44
CA TYR A 295 9.89 -12.65 23.37
C TYR A 295 10.58 -12.90 22.02
N SER A 296 11.70 -13.60 22.04
CA SER A 296 12.49 -13.95 20.85
C SER A 296 13.52 -15.01 21.20
N ASP A 297 13.76 -15.96 20.29
CA ASP A 297 14.89 -16.91 20.34
C ASP A 297 16.25 -16.27 19.99
N ASP A 298 16.24 -15.12 19.32
CA ASP A 298 17.45 -14.36 18.98
C ASP A 298 17.17 -12.86 19.16
N PRO A 299 17.07 -12.36 20.41
CA PRO A 299 16.84 -10.94 20.69
C PRO A 299 18.10 -10.10 20.42
N PRO A 300 17.97 -8.81 20.07
CA PRO A 300 19.11 -7.93 19.87
C PRO A 300 19.92 -7.73 21.15
N ASN A 301 21.21 -7.43 21.00
CA ASN A 301 22.15 -7.07 22.08
C ASN A 301 22.34 -8.13 23.17
N LEU A 302 21.86 -9.36 22.93
CA LEU A 302 22.08 -10.51 23.79
C LEU A 302 22.77 -11.62 22.99
N PRO A 303 23.63 -12.44 23.63
CA PRO A 303 24.19 -13.62 22.98
C PRO A 303 23.07 -14.55 22.52
N SER A 304 23.26 -15.20 21.37
CA SER A 304 22.38 -16.28 20.93
C SER A 304 22.29 -17.32 22.04
N ARG A 305 21.10 -17.52 22.58
CA ARG A 305 20.84 -18.60 23.52
C ARG A 305 20.42 -19.84 22.72
N ASN A 306 20.77 -21.03 23.19
CA ASN A 306 20.29 -22.29 22.62
C ASN A 306 18.80 -22.48 23.00
N GLU A 307 17.96 -21.53 22.60
CA GLU A 307 16.54 -21.54 22.88
C GLU A 307 15.85 -22.63 22.06
N LYS A 308 14.82 -23.23 22.65
CA LYS A 308 14.08 -24.31 22.00
C LYS A 308 13.14 -23.77 20.93
N SER A 309 12.64 -22.56 21.10
CA SER A 309 11.63 -21.95 20.23
C SER A 309 12.23 -21.22 19.05
N LYS A 310 11.40 -20.91 18.05
CA LYS A 310 11.68 -19.96 16.96
C LYS A 310 10.77 -18.73 16.98
N ALA A 311 9.99 -18.60 18.05
CA ALA A 311 8.93 -17.62 18.18
C ALA A 311 9.48 -16.24 18.55
N LYS A 312 8.99 -15.21 17.86
CA LYS A 312 9.36 -13.81 18.09
C LYS A 312 8.13 -12.91 18.07
N GLY A 313 8.03 -12.00 19.02
CA GLY A 313 6.91 -11.08 19.10
C GLY A 313 6.89 -10.21 20.34
N VAL A 314 5.92 -9.31 20.38
CA VAL A 314 5.70 -8.34 21.45
C VAL A 314 4.21 -8.26 21.76
N LEU A 315 3.87 -8.33 23.03
CA LEU A 315 2.58 -7.91 23.56
C LEU A 315 2.70 -6.47 24.05
N LEU A 316 1.86 -5.59 23.53
CA LEU A 316 1.68 -4.22 24.00
C LEU A 316 0.34 -4.16 24.71
N VAL A 317 0.31 -3.63 25.93
CA VAL A 317 -0.91 -3.57 26.75
C VAL A 317 -1.02 -2.18 27.36
N HIS A 318 -2.14 -1.51 27.12
CA HIS A 318 -2.43 -0.25 27.79
C HIS A 318 -2.66 -0.47 29.28
N SER A 319 -2.02 0.32 30.13
CA SER A 319 -2.06 0.17 31.59
C SER A 319 -3.27 0.79 32.25
N GLY A 320 -3.91 1.78 31.59
CA GLY A 320 -5.10 2.46 32.10
C GLY A 320 -6.39 1.67 31.92
N ALA A 321 -7.53 2.34 32.08
CA ALA A 321 -8.86 1.74 31.95
C ALA A 321 -9.19 1.27 30.53
N ASP A 322 -8.54 1.85 29.51
CA ASP A 322 -8.86 1.51 28.12
C ASP A 322 -8.56 0.04 27.81
N ASP A 323 -9.53 -0.64 27.20
CA ASP A 323 -9.45 -2.05 26.83
C ASP A 323 -8.63 -2.24 25.54
N GLU A 324 -7.34 -1.89 25.61
CA GLU A 324 -6.43 -1.87 24.47
C GLU A 324 -5.20 -2.73 24.72
N ALA A 325 -4.99 -3.69 23.81
CA ALA A 325 -3.77 -4.45 23.69
C ALA A 325 -3.47 -4.71 22.21
N ALA A 326 -2.21 -5.00 21.89
CA ALA A 326 -1.80 -5.44 20.57
C ALA A 326 -0.85 -6.64 20.68
N TRP A 327 -0.99 -7.58 19.74
CA TRP A 327 -0.06 -8.69 19.59
C TRP A 327 0.68 -8.58 18.27
N PHE A 328 1.98 -8.30 18.37
CA PHE A 328 2.89 -8.15 17.25
C PHE A 328 3.76 -9.41 17.13
N VAL A 329 3.77 -10.04 15.95
CA VAL A 329 4.52 -11.27 15.66
C VAL A 329 5.41 -11.03 14.45
N HIS A 330 6.65 -11.49 14.47
CA HIS A 330 7.58 -11.30 13.34
C HIS A 330 8.54 -12.48 13.16
N THR A 331 9.26 -12.48 12.03
CA THR A 331 10.25 -13.52 11.70
C THR A 331 11.71 -13.05 11.77
N VAL A 332 11.95 -11.78 12.07
CA VAL A 332 13.28 -11.15 12.02
C VAL A 332 14.10 -11.49 13.28
N PRO A 333 15.24 -12.17 13.18
CA PRO A 333 16.20 -12.30 14.29
C PRO A 333 16.91 -10.98 14.59
N LYS A 334 17.35 -10.79 15.83
CA LYS A 334 18.00 -9.57 16.34
C LYS A 334 17.17 -8.29 16.17
N PHE A 335 15.85 -8.45 16.10
CA PHE A 335 14.85 -7.38 16.05
C PHE A 335 13.90 -7.59 17.24
N LEU A 336 13.55 -6.61 18.07
CA LEU A 336 13.93 -5.20 18.15
C LEU A 336 14.28 -4.88 19.62
N ALA A 337 15.17 -3.92 19.88
CA ALA A 337 15.61 -3.64 21.24
C ALA A 337 14.56 -2.81 22.00
N HIS A 338 14.12 -3.31 23.15
CA HIS A 338 13.25 -2.56 24.07
C HIS A 338 14.02 -1.34 24.60
N LEU A 339 13.44 -0.15 24.48
CA LEU A 339 14.08 1.13 24.83
C LEU A 339 15.41 1.43 24.12
N GLY A 340 15.68 0.76 22.98
CA GLY A 340 16.94 0.88 22.24
C GLY A 340 16.86 1.67 20.94
N GLY A 341 15.72 2.32 20.66
CA GLY A 341 15.45 2.93 19.36
C GLY A 341 15.15 1.92 18.25
N TYR A 342 14.72 2.42 17.09
CA TYR A 342 14.43 1.57 15.92
C TYR A 342 15.73 1.16 15.22
N SER A 343 15.90 -0.14 14.98
CA SER A 343 17.06 -0.65 14.23
C SER A 343 16.69 -1.86 13.40
N TRP A 344 17.15 -1.87 12.14
CA TRP A 344 16.98 -2.98 11.21
C TRP A 344 18.27 -3.83 11.13
N PRO A 345 18.20 -5.14 11.39
CA PRO A 345 19.36 -6.02 11.24
C PRO A 345 19.81 -6.14 9.79
N ALA A 346 20.97 -5.59 9.44
CA ALA A 346 21.47 -5.53 8.06
C ALA A 346 21.56 -6.92 7.39
N ALA A 347 21.95 -7.96 8.15
CA ALA A 347 22.04 -9.35 7.68
C ALA A 347 20.69 -9.91 7.20
N GLU A 348 19.57 -9.39 7.71
CA GLU A 348 18.22 -9.84 7.36
C GLU A 348 17.69 -9.10 6.12
N THR A 349 18.49 -8.24 5.50
CA THR A 349 18.19 -7.65 4.19
C THR A 349 18.16 -8.71 3.08
N ALA A 350 19.03 -9.72 3.16
CA ALA A 350 19.11 -10.78 2.16
C ALA A 350 17.91 -11.77 2.21
N LYS A 351 17.11 -11.75 3.28
CA LYS A 351 16.02 -12.71 3.50
C LYS A 351 14.63 -12.08 3.45
N GLY A 352 13.65 -12.90 3.11
CA GLY A 352 12.23 -12.55 3.20
C GLY A 352 11.74 -12.58 4.65
N HIS A 353 10.95 -11.58 5.05
CA HIS A 353 10.39 -11.47 6.40
C HIS A 353 8.94 -11.01 6.40
N MET A 354 8.22 -11.36 7.47
CA MET A 354 6.83 -10.96 7.64
C MET A 354 6.54 -10.56 9.08
N PHE A 355 5.58 -9.65 9.22
CA PHE A 355 5.14 -9.06 10.48
C PHE A 355 3.63 -9.06 10.50
N LEU A 356 3.02 -9.55 11.57
CA LEU A 356 1.58 -9.52 11.81
C LEU A 356 1.35 -8.69 13.07
N CYS A 357 0.42 -7.74 13.00
CA CYS A 357 -0.09 -7.04 14.17
C CYS A 357 -1.59 -7.28 14.29
N LEU A 358 -2.04 -7.62 15.50
CA LEU A 358 -3.44 -7.83 15.84
C LEU A 358 -3.83 -6.85 16.96
N SER A 359 -4.91 -6.09 16.77
CA SER A 359 -5.54 -5.30 17.82
C SER A 359 -6.46 -6.19 18.67
N LEU A 360 -6.29 -6.13 19.99
CA LEU A 360 -6.92 -7.05 20.94
C LEU A 360 -7.60 -6.28 22.07
N ARG A 361 -8.61 -6.92 22.63
CA ARG A 361 -9.13 -6.60 23.97
C ARG A 361 -8.29 -7.30 25.03
N LYS A 362 -8.16 -6.72 26.22
CA LYS A 362 -7.44 -7.29 27.36
C LYS A 362 -8.03 -8.63 27.80
N THR A 363 -9.33 -8.84 27.57
CA THR A 363 -10.00 -10.14 27.82
C THR A 363 -9.34 -11.31 27.08
N ASN A 364 -8.69 -11.06 25.95
CA ASN A 364 -8.02 -12.09 25.15
C ASN A 364 -6.58 -12.37 25.60
N LEU A 365 -6.03 -11.60 26.57
CA LEU A 365 -4.62 -11.72 26.99
C LEU A 365 -4.29 -13.11 27.53
N ASN A 366 -5.20 -13.75 28.28
CA ASN A 366 -4.96 -15.10 28.77
C ASN A 366 -4.87 -16.12 27.64
N SER A 367 -5.75 -16.02 26.64
CA SER A 367 -5.76 -16.90 25.47
C SER A 367 -4.46 -16.76 24.65
N VAL A 368 -4.03 -15.51 24.41
CA VAL A 368 -2.77 -15.23 23.70
C VAL A 368 -1.56 -15.67 24.52
N ALA A 369 -1.52 -15.33 25.81
CA ALA A 369 -0.42 -15.71 26.68
C ALA A 369 -0.26 -17.22 26.77
N LYS A 370 -1.35 -17.98 26.89
CA LYS A 370 -1.31 -19.44 26.91
C LYS A 370 -0.78 -20.01 25.59
N ALA A 371 -1.24 -19.49 24.44
CA ALA A 371 -0.70 -19.89 23.14
C ALA A 371 0.80 -19.57 22.99
N ILE A 372 1.28 -18.47 23.57
CA ILE A 372 2.70 -18.09 23.62
C ILE A 372 3.48 -19.05 24.54
N ARG A 373 3.00 -19.34 25.75
CA ARG A 373 3.68 -20.23 26.72
C ARG A 373 4.01 -21.60 26.15
N TYR A 374 3.10 -22.16 25.37
CA TYR A 374 3.29 -23.48 24.75
C TYR A 374 4.42 -23.49 23.71
N GLN A 375 4.88 -22.33 23.26
CA GLN A 375 6.00 -22.22 22.33
C GLN A 375 7.36 -22.28 23.04
N GLU A 376 7.40 -22.37 24.37
CA GLU A 376 8.62 -22.27 25.20
C GLU A 376 9.51 -21.07 24.80
N PRO A 377 8.96 -19.84 24.68
CA PRO A 377 9.73 -18.71 24.19
C PRO A 377 10.61 -18.11 25.28
N TYR A 378 11.69 -17.45 24.87
CA TYR A 378 12.53 -16.66 25.76
C TYR A 378 12.00 -15.22 25.87
N ILE A 379 11.68 -14.80 27.09
CA ILE A 379 11.20 -13.44 27.40
C ILE A 379 12.42 -12.55 27.64
N TYR A 380 12.65 -11.56 26.77
CA TYR A 380 13.84 -10.67 26.85
C TYR A 380 13.51 -9.27 27.38
N ALA A 381 12.24 -8.88 27.41
CA ALA A 381 11.78 -7.65 28.07
C ALA A 381 10.38 -7.85 28.64
N ASN A 382 10.13 -7.36 29.85
CA ASN A 382 8.84 -7.42 30.50
C ASN A 382 8.72 -6.29 31.55
N ASN A 383 7.67 -5.49 31.48
CA ASN A 383 7.34 -4.49 32.50
C ASN A 383 5.85 -4.50 32.88
N LEU A 384 5.16 -5.63 32.69
CA LEU A 384 3.74 -5.78 33.02
C LEU A 384 3.50 -5.58 34.54
N PRO A 385 2.53 -4.73 34.94
CA PRO A 385 2.29 -4.40 36.33
C PRO A 385 1.59 -5.55 37.08
N ALA A 386 1.86 -5.67 38.38
CA ALA A 386 1.27 -6.72 39.22
C ALA A 386 -0.27 -6.75 39.17
N ALA A 387 -0.92 -5.58 39.13
CA ALA A 387 -2.37 -5.48 39.01
C ALA A 387 -2.91 -6.21 37.75
N LEU A 388 -2.24 -6.05 36.60
CA LEU A 388 -2.61 -6.74 35.37
C LEU A 388 -2.33 -8.24 35.45
N LEU A 389 -1.19 -8.63 36.03
CA LEU A 389 -0.82 -10.04 36.18
C LEU A 389 -1.74 -10.79 37.15
N ASN A 390 -2.32 -10.12 38.14
CA ASN A 390 -3.29 -10.69 39.07
C ASN A 390 -4.66 -10.93 38.42
N LEU A 391 -5.00 -10.18 37.37
CA LEU A 391 -6.23 -10.37 36.58
C LEU A 391 -6.07 -11.46 35.51
N HIS A 392 -4.85 -11.69 35.04
CA HIS A 392 -4.54 -12.58 33.92
C HIS A 392 -3.53 -13.67 34.31
N ASN A 393 -4.02 -14.76 34.89
CA ASN A 393 -3.17 -15.87 35.36
C ASN A 393 -2.26 -16.48 34.28
N GLU A 394 -2.73 -16.62 33.05
CA GLU A 394 -1.90 -17.15 31.95
C GLU A 394 -0.82 -16.16 31.52
N LEU A 395 -1.12 -14.86 31.56
CA LEU A 395 -0.13 -13.81 31.34
C LEU A 395 0.91 -13.76 32.46
N SER A 396 0.48 -13.88 33.71
CA SER A 396 1.34 -14.03 34.89
C SER A 396 2.28 -15.22 34.76
N ASN A 397 1.75 -16.36 34.34
CA ASN A 397 2.51 -17.58 34.13
C ASN A 397 3.54 -17.43 32.99
N LEU A 398 3.18 -16.72 31.91
CA LEU A 398 4.11 -16.40 30.83
C LEU A 398 5.25 -15.51 31.32
N ALA A 399 4.90 -14.39 31.97
CA ALA A 399 5.85 -13.41 32.48
C ALA A 399 6.84 -14.01 33.49
N LYS A 400 6.38 -14.96 34.31
CA LYS A 400 7.20 -15.66 35.32
C LYS A 400 7.91 -16.92 34.79
N GLY A 401 7.72 -17.28 33.52
CA GLY A 401 8.35 -18.47 32.94
C GLY A 401 7.85 -19.81 33.51
N VAL A 402 6.58 -19.87 33.95
CA VAL A 402 6.00 -21.09 34.52
C VAL A 402 5.88 -22.18 33.44
N GLN A 403 6.62 -23.27 33.64
CA GLN A 403 6.73 -24.38 32.70
C GLN A 403 5.42 -25.17 32.54
N ILE A 404 5.15 -25.62 31.31
CA ILE A 404 4.07 -26.56 31.01
C ILE A 404 4.54 -27.99 31.32
N ARG A 405 3.92 -28.60 32.35
CA ARG A 405 4.29 -29.96 32.83
C ARG A 405 3.21 -31.01 32.59
N VAL A 406 1.97 -30.59 32.37
CA VAL A 406 0.80 -31.47 32.28
C VAL A 406 0.25 -31.47 30.85
N THR A 407 -0.30 -32.60 30.43
CA THR A 407 -0.97 -32.76 29.13
C THR A 407 -2.32 -32.04 29.11
N PRO A 408 -2.84 -31.65 27.93
CA PRO A 408 -2.27 -31.83 26.59
C PRO A 408 -1.09 -30.87 26.31
N PHE A 409 -0.11 -31.31 25.51
CA PHE A 409 1.04 -30.49 25.09
C PHE A 409 0.78 -29.65 23.83
N LEU A 410 -0.50 -29.45 23.52
CA LEU A 410 -1.00 -28.63 22.43
C LEU A 410 -2.05 -27.68 22.99
N GLU A 411 -1.91 -26.40 22.69
CA GLU A 411 -2.88 -25.37 23.00
C GLU A 411 -3.59 -24.93 21.73
N HIS A 412 -4.89 -24.68 21.85
CA HIS A 412 -5.69 -24.06 20.80
C HIS A 412 -6.63 -23.04 21.44
N ALA A 413 -6.46 -21.79 21.05
CA ALA A 413 -7.30 -20.69 21.48
C ALA A 413 -8.02 -20.09 20.28
N LYS A 414 -9.32 -19.80 20.46
CA LYS A 414 -10.10 -18.98 19.53
C LYS A 414 -10.48 -17.67 20.20
N PHE A 415 -10.31 -16.57 19.49
CA PHE A 415 -10.74 -15.25 19.94
C PHE A 415 -10.92 -14.35 18.72
N THR A 416 -11.46 -13.16 18.95
CA THR A 416 -11.56 -12.14 17.90
C THR A 416 -10.68 -10.95 18.22
N THR A 417 -10.22 -10.28 17.17
CA THR A 417 -9.64 -8.94 17.30
C THR A 417 -10.71 -7.93 17.77
N LYS A 418 -10.30 -6.67 18.02
CA LYS A 418 -11.20 -5.62 18.52
C LYS A 418 -12.35 -5.31 17.55
N ALA A 419 -12.10 -5.40 16.23
CA ALA A 419 -13.08 -5.26 15.16
C ALA A 419 -13.60 -6.61 14.61
N ALA A 420 -13.58 -7.65 15.45
CA ALA A 420 -14.26 -8.93 15.21
C ALA A 420 -13.70 -9.79 14.05
N ALA A 421 -12.41 -9.68 13.71
CA ALA A 421 -11.75 -10.67 12.87
C ALA A 421 -11.45 -11.95 13.68
N ASN A 422 -11.80 -13.12 13.14
CA ASN A 422 -11.60 -14.40 13.83
C ASN A 422 -10.13 -14.82 13.79
N ILE A 423 -9.59 -15.13 14.97
CA ILE A 423 -8.23 -15.62 15.16
C ILE A 423 -8.26 -16.99 15.83
N GLU A 424 -7.50 -17.93 15.27
CA GLU A 424 -7.16 -19.19 15.93
C GLU A 424 -5.65 -19.23 16.20
N ALA A 425 -5.28 -19.22 17.48
CA ALA A 425 -3.89 -19.32 17.91
C ALA A 425 -3.59 -20.74 18.42
N PHE A 426 -2.51 -21.32 17.92
CA PHE A 426 -2.03 -22.65 18.28
C PHE A 426 -0.68 -22.54 18.96
N GLY A 427 -0.53 -23.26 20.07
CA GLY A 427 0.74 -23.45 20.74
C GLY A 427 1.11 -24.93 20.74
N LYS A 428 2.35 -25.24 20.37
CA LYS A 428 2.89 -26.59 20.34
C LYS A 428 4.14 -26.65 21.20
N HIS A 429 4.10 -27.48 22.24
CA HIS A 429 5.21 -27.69 23.15
C HIS A 429 6.17 -28.79 22.66
N THR A 430 7.45 -28.77 23.07
CA THR A 430 8.47 -29.81 22.74
C THR A 430 7.96 -31.23 22.93
N LYS A 431 7.22 -31.44 24.03
CA LYS A 431 6.71 -32.76 24.45
C LYS A 431 5.51 -33.26 23.63
N SER A 432 4.98 -32.45 22.70
CA SER A 432 3.87 -32.89 21.84
C SER A 432 4.30 -33.87 20.74
N PHE A 433 5.56 -33.78 20.29
CA PHE A 433 6.07 -34.50 19.13
C PHE A 433 5.19 -34.37 17.86
N ALA A 434 4.36 -33.32 17.80
CA ALA A 434 3.37 -33.15 16.74
C ALA A 434 3.97 -32.40 15.54
N ASP A 435 3.58 -32.83 14.34
CA ASP A 435 3.82 -32.04 13.14
C ASP A 435 2.82 -30.87 13.10
N MET A 436 3.31 -29.64 13.02
CA MET A 436 2.46 -28.44 13.04
C MET A 436 1.44 -28.47 11.90
N TYR A 437 1.83 -28.91 10.70
CA TYR A 437 0.96 -28.84 9.54
C TYR A 437 0.05 -30.07 9.44
N ALA A 438 0.64 -31.27 9.45
CA ALA A 438 -0.06 -32.52 9.20
C ALA A 438 -0.88 -33.02 10.39
N ARG A 439 -0.45 -32.77 11.63
CA ARG A 439 -1.12 -33.27 12.84
C ARG A 439 -1.89 -32.19 13.61
N VAL A 440 -1.43 -30.94 13.60
CA VAL A 440 -2.13 -29.84 14.29
C VAL A 440 -3.11 -29.17 13.34
N LEU A 441 -2.63 -28.43 12.33
CA LEU A 441 -3.50 -27.62 11.48
C LEU A 441 -4.46 -28.45 10.63
N LYS A 442 -3.97 -29.46 9.91
CA LYS A 442 -4.80 -30.27 8.99
C LYS A 442 -5.94 -30.98 9.72
N ASN A 443 -5.64 -31.56 10.88
CA ASN A 443 -6.65 -32.27 11.68
C ASN A 443 -7.63 -31.29 12.31
N LYS A 444 -7.16 -30.12 12.77
CA LYS A 444 -8.03 -29.13 13.39
C LYS A 444 -9.01 -28.52 12.40
N PHE A 445 -8.52 -28.12 11.23
CA PHE A 445 -9.35 -27.49 10.22
C PHE A 445 -10.13 -28.49 9.38
N ALA A 446 -9.73 -29.77 9.37
CA ALA A 446 -10.32 -30.80 8.53
C ALA A 446 -10.48 -30.28 7.09
N ALA A 447 -9.35 -29.87 6.50
CA ALA A 447 -9.30 -29.18 5.22
C ALA A 447 -7.99 -29.45 4.49
N ASN A 448 -7.99 -29.22 3.17
CA ASN A 448 -6.76 -29.22 2.38
C ASN A 448 -5.89 -28.03 2.78
N ILE A 449 -4.58 -28.26 2.89
CA ILE A 449 -3.63 -27.23 3.29
C ILE A 449 -2.50 -27.13 2.27
N ARG A 450 -2.19 -25.90 1.85
CA ARG A 450 -1.02 -25.55 1.04
C ARG A 450 0.00 -24.83 1.90
N ILE A 451 1.25 -25.28 1.89
CA ILE A 451 2.27 -24.78 2.82
C ILE A 451 3.44 -24.11 2.10
N TRP A 452 3.86 -22.98 2.65
CA TRP A 452 5.11 -22.30 2.36
C TRP A 452 5.99 -22.33 3.61
N ALA A 453 6.97 -23.23 3.64
CA ALA A 453 7.97 -23.32 4.70
C ALA A 453 9.21 -24.03 4.17
N PRO A 454 10.41 -23.83 4.75
CA PRO A 454 11.56 -24.69 4.48
C PRO A 454 11.19 -26.16 4.73
N SER A 455 11.58 -27.05 3.83
CA SER A 455 11.23 -28.48 3.93
C SER A 455 12.42 -29.39 3.66
N ASP A 456 12.47 -30.55 4.33
CA ASP A 456 13.46 -31.60 4.03
C ASP A 456 12.93 -32.58 2.97
N THR A 457 13.81 -33.43 2.44
CA THR A 457 13.47 -34.43 1.42
C THR A 457 12.53 -35.53 1.93
N ARG A 458 12.50 -35.75 3.25
CA ARG A 458 11.64 -36.74 3.91
C ARG A 458 10.21 -36.24 4.08
N SER A 459 10.01 -34.93 4.17
CA SER A 459 8.71 -34.28 4.36
C SER A 459 8.05 -34.04 2.99
N LYS A 460 7.41 -35.11 2.50
CA LYS A 460 6.68 -35.15 1.23
C LYS A 460 5.26 -34.62 1.39
N SER A 461 4.70 -34.09 0.29
CA SER A 461 3.27 -33.77 0.22
C SER A 461 2.43 -35.02 0.50
N ILE A 462 1.32 -34.84 1.22
CA ILE A 462 0.34 -35.88 1.53
C ILE A 462 -0.83 -35.71 0.56
N CYS A 463 -0.88 -36.53 -0.49
CA CYS A 463 -1.90 -36.44 -1.55
C CYS A 463 -3.04 -37.45 -1.41
N LYS A 464 -2.92 -38.42 -0.47
CA LYS A 464 -3.90 -39.48 -0.23
C LYS A 464 -4.69 -39.21 1.06
N GLY A 465 -5.91 -39.72 1.13
CA GLY A 465 -6.84 -39.53 2.25
C GLY A 465 -7.81 -38.36 2.01
N GLN A 466 -8.67 -38.11 3.00
CA GLN A 466 -9.75 -37.11 2.91
C GLN A 466 -9.22 -35.68 2.71
N TYR A 467 -8.12 -35.33 3.40
CA TYR A 467 -7.52 -34.00 3.35
C TYR A 467 -6.04 -34.06 2.99
N GLN A 468 -5.68 -33.24 2.00
CA GLN A 468 -4.35 -33.17 1.41
C GLN A 468 -3.49 -32.10 2.09
N LEU A 469 -2.19 -32.35 2.13
CA LEU A 469 -1.18 -31.37 2.56
C LEU A 469 -0.15 -31.24 1.43
N ARG A 470 -0.08 -30.07 0.78
CA ARG A 470 0.75 -29.88 -0.41
C ARG A 470 1.74 -28.74 -0.22
N LYS A 471 2.98 -28.95 -0.65
CA LYS A 471 3.99 -27.88 -0.72
C LYS A 471 3.70 -26.96 -1.90
N ILE A 472 3.81 -25.66 -1.66
CA ILE A 472 3.74 -24.63 -2.71
C ILE A 472 4.99 -24.74 -3.60
N ALA A 473 4.87 -24.42 -4.89
CA ALA A 473 6.01 -24.37 -5.81
C ALA A 473 7.00 -23.27 -5.40
N SER A 474 8.31 -23.54 -5.52
CA SER A 474 9.36 -22.53 -5.34
C SER A 474 10.15 -22.43 -6.66
N PRO A 475 10.43 -21.23 -7.17
CA PRO A 475 10.02 -19.92 -6.66
C PRO A 475 8.54 -19.60 -6.92
N MET A 476 8.00 -18.59 -6.21
CA MET A 476 6.63 -18.06 -6.42
C MET A 476 6.63 -16.54 -6.63
N GLN A 477 5.58 -16.00 -7.23
CA GLN A 477 5.30 -14.55 -7.26
C GLN A 477 4.43 -14.18 -6.05
N PHE A 478 4.97 -13.39 -5.12
CA PHE A 478 4.30 -13.02 -3.87
C PHE A 478 4.48 -11.53 -3.57
N ALA A 479 3.37 -10.83 -3.32
CA ALA A 479 3.35 -9.38 -3.08
C ALA A 479 4.12 -8.55 -4.14
N GLY A 480 4.07 -8.98 -5.41
CA GLY A 480 4.76 -8.31 -6.52
C GLY A 480 6.26 -8.58 -6.62
N SER A 481 6.79 -9.58 -5.90
CA SER A 481 8.20 -10.00 -5.97
C SER A 481 8.32 -11.50 -6.20
N GLN A 482 9.37 -11.92 -6.92
CA GLN A 482 9.73 -13.33 -7.04
C GLN A 482 10.46 -13.78 -5.77
N VAL A 483 9.95 -14.81 -5.10
CA VAL A 483 10.47 -15.30 -3.83
C VAL A 483 10.79 -16.78 -3.95
N SER A 484 12.02 -17.16 -3.60
CA SER A 484 12.41 -18.55 -3.40
C SER A 484 12.28 -18.93 -1.92
N ARG A 485 11.88 -20.17 -1.67
CA ARG A 485 11.70 -20.74 -0.33
C ARG A 485 12.99 -20.69 0.50
N GLU A 486 14.13 -20.82 -0.15
CA GLU A 486 15.45 -20.88 0.47
C GLU A 486 15.93 -19.50 0.94
N ALA A 487 15.43 -18.43 0.32
CA ALA A 487 15.74 -17.05 0.67
C ALA A 487 14.67 -16.41 1.58
N ASP A 488 13.66 -17.17 2.02
CA ASP A 488 12.52 -16.63 2.76
C ASP A 488 12.44 -17.22 4.18
N SER A 489 12.45 -16.34 5.19
CA SER A 489 12.30 -16.71 6.59
C SER A 489 10.83 -16.80 7.02
N THR A 490 9.88 -16.59 6.12
CA THR A 490 8.46 -16.76 6.45
C THR A 490 8.04 -18.23 6.43
N ARG A 491 7.11 -18.59 7.32
CA ARG A 491 6.35 -19.83 7.19
C ARG A 491 4.88 -19.55 7.30
N TRP A 492 4.10 -20.03 6.34
CA TRP A 492 2.67 -19.84 6.33
C TRP A 492 1.95 -20.96 5.59
N ALA A 493 0.66 -21.08 5.85
CA ALA A 493 -0.20 -22.08 5.25
C ALA A 493 -1.55 -21.46 4.86
N VAL A 494 -2.08 -21.88 3.72
CA VAL A 494 -3.43 -21.54 3.26
C VAL A 494 -4.33 -22.75 3.50
N VAL A 495 -5.48 -22.53 4.12
CA VAL A 495 -6.45 -23.57 4.46
C VAL A 495 -7.65 -23.48 3.50
N ASP A 496 -7.69 -24.39 2.54
CA ASP A 496 -8.66 -24.34 1.45
C ASP A 496 -10.09 -24.61 1.96
N GLY A 497 -11.05 -23.79 1.51
CA GLY A 497 -12.45 -23.88 1.93
C GLY A 497 -12.77 -23.33 3.32
N LYS A 498 -11.78 -22.75 4.01
CA LYS A 498 -11.95 -22.11 5.34
C LYS A 498 -11.63 -20.62 5.36
N ASN A 499 -11.28 -20.01 4.22
CA ASN A 499 -10.86 -18.60 4.14
C ASN A 499 -9.76 -18.22 5.15
N THR A 500 -8.89 -19.16 5.51
CA THR A 500 -7.94 -18.98 6.61
C THR A 500 -6.50 -19.02 6.10
N VAL A 501 -5.69 -18.08 6.58
CA VAL A 501 -4.22 -18.08 6.42
C VAL A 501 -3.58 -18.23 7.79
N CYS A 502 -2.68 -19.20 7.94
CA CYS A 502 -1.95 -19.48 9.17
C CYS A 502 -0.49 -19.08 9.05
N PHE A 503 0.00 -18.28 9.99
CA PHE A 503 1.40 -17.89 10.12
C PHE A 503 2.08 -18.75 11.17
N THR A 504 3.17 -19.43 10.82
CA THR A 504 3.75 -20.45 11.69
C THR A 504 5.22 -20.20 12.01
N THR A 505 5.71 -20.80 13.08
CA THR A 505 7.15 -20.73 13.44
C THR A 505 7.93 -21.98 13.04
N ASN A 506 7.26 -23.11 12.82
CA ASN A 506 7.92 -24.37 12.48
C ASN A 506 8.21 -24.52 10.98
N ASP A 507 9.36 -25.10 10.65
CA ASP A 507 9.63 -25.61 9.30
C ASP A 507 8.79 -26.87 9.03
N TYR A 508 8.72 -27.29 7.77
CA TYR A 508 8.13 -28.58 7.40
C TYR A 508 9.22 -29.65 7.26
N LYS A 509 9.82 -30.03 8.41
CA LYS A 509 10.92 -31.00 8.50
C LYS A 509 10.65 -32.03 9.58
N VAL A 510 11.21 -33.23 9.45
CA VAL A 510 11.00 -34.32 10.43
C VAL A 510 11.47 -33.93 11.83
N GLY A 511 12.60 -33.21 11.93
CA GLY A 511 13.17 -32.75 13.19
C GLY A 511 12.29 -31.74 13.94
N GLU A 512 11.42 -31.01 13.22
CA GLU A 512 10.58 -29.96 13.82
C GLU A 512 9.52 -30.51 14.75
N LYS A 513 9.21 -31.81 14.71
CA LYS A 513 8.27 -32.44 15.66
C LYS A 513 8.69 -32.21 17.11
N LYS A 514 10.00 -32.18 17.39
CA LYS A 514 10.57 -31.95 18.72
C LYS A 514 10.77 -30.46 19.06
N ILE A 515 10.63 -29.58 18.07
CA ILE A 515 10.80 -28.14 18.22
C ILE A 515 9.43 -27.55 18.58
N PRO A 516 9.30 -26.80 19.68
CA PRO A 516 8.07 -26.10 20.00
C PRO A 516 7.77 -25.04 18.92
N GLY A 517 6.53 -24.61 18.82
CA GLY A 517 6.16 -23.60 17.85
C GLY A 517 4.70 -23.22 17.89
N ALA A 518 4.30 -22.36 16.97
CA ALA A 518 2.93 -21.85 16.90
C ALA A 518 2.41 -21.73 15.49
N ALA A 519 1.10 -21.53 15.44
CA ALA A 519 0.41 -20.98 14.30
C ALA A 519 -0.56 -19.89 14.78
N VAL A 520 -0.56 -18.73 14.12
CA VAL A 520 -1.60 -17.71 14.26
C VAL A 520 -2.39 -17.70 12.96
N CYS A 521 -3.63 -18.14 13.02
CA CYS A 521 -4.52 -18.30 11.87
C CYS A 521 -5.57 -17.20 11.85
N LEU A 522 -5.63 -16.46 10.75
CA LEU A 522 -6.58 -15.38 10.52
C LEU A 522 -7.59 -15.81 9.45
N GLU A 523 -8.86 -15.83 9.81
CA GLU A 523 -9.97 -16.08 8.90
C GLU A 523 -10.40 -14.79 8.23
N ASN A 524 -10.06 -14.62 6.95
CA ASN A 524 -10.47 -13.50 6.14
C ASN A 524 -10.39 -13.87 4.65
N ALA A 525 -11.51 -13.77 3.93
CA ALA A 525 -11.60 -14.18 2.52
C ALA A 525 -10.66 -13.35 1.61
N GLY A 526 -10.51 -12.06 1.88
CA GLY A 526 -9.63 -11.19 1.09
C GLY A 526 -8.14 -11.56 1.28
N LEU A 527 -7.71 -11.73 2.52
CA LEU A 527 -6.35 -12.20 2.85
C LEU A 527 -6.09 -13.59 2.26
N TYR A 528 -7.03 -14.51 2.45
CA TYR A 528 -6.98 -15.85 1.85
C TYR A 528 -6.78 -15.79 0.34
N ASN A 529 -7.54 -14.95 -0.37
CA ASN A 529 -7.40 -14.79 -1.82
C ASN A 529 -6.03 -14.21 -2.21
N ALA A 530 -5.52 -13.23 -1.47
CA ALA A 530 -4.20 -12.65 -1.71
C ALA A 530 -3.07 -13.68 -1.59
N PHE A 531 -3.15 -14.59 -0.62
CA PHE A 531 -2.19 -15.69 -0.45
C PHE A 531 -2.41 -16.84 -1.44
N SER A 532 -3.67 -17.22 -1.66
CA SER A 532 -4.05 -18.32 -2.55
C SER A 532 -3.61 -18.07 -4.00
N THR A 533 -3.63 -16.82 -4.45
CA THR A 533 -3.19 -16.42 -5.80
C THR A 533 -1.70 -16.71 -6.03
N ALA A 534 -0.87 -16.57 -4.98
CA ALA A 534 0.57 -16.86 -5.05
C ALA A 534 0.89 -18.35 -4.82
N ALA A 535 0.02 -19.06 -4.09
CA ALA A 535 0.21 -20.44 -3.65
C ALA A 535 -0.03 -21.49 -4.76
N LEU A 536 0.69 -21.35 -5.87
CA LEU A 536 0.73 -22.34 -6.95
C LEU A 536 1.40 -23.63 -6.45
N LEU A 537 0.91 -24.78 -6.91
CA LEU A 537 1.45 -26.08 -6.51
C LEU A 537 2.57 -26.51 -7.45
N LYS A 538 3.55 -27.24 -6.91
CA LYS A 538 4.57 -27.90 -7.74
C LYS A 538 3.88 -28.94 -8.63
N SER A 539 4.32 -29.07 -9.88
CA SER A 539 3.84 -30.14 -10.75
C SER A 539 4.09 -31.49 -10.07
N PRO A 540 3.19 -32.47 -10.17
CA PRO A 540 3.46 -33.82 -9.68
C PRO A 540 4.63 -34.51 -10.42
N PHE A 541 5.14 -33.91 -11.49
CA PHE A 541 6.27 -34.39 -12.30
C PHE A 541 7.61 -33.65 -12.04
N ASP A 542 7.63 -32.66 -11.12
CA ASP A 542 8.84 -31.90 -10.68
C ASP A 542 9.28 -32.24 -9.25
#